data_AF-A0A2N2GCY0-F1
#
_entry.id   AF-A0A2N2GCY0-F1
#
_cell.length_a   1.000
_cell.length_b   1.000
_cell.length_c   1.000
_cell.angle_alpha   90.00
_cell.angle_beta   90.00
_cell.angle_gamma   90.00
#
_symmetry.space_group_name_H-M   'P 1'
#
loop_
_entity.id
_entity.type
_entity.pdbx_description
1 polymer ?
#
loop_
_entity_poly.entity_id
_entity_poly.type
_entity_poly.pdbx_seq_one_letter_code
_entity_poly.pdbx_strand_id
1 'polypeptide(L)'
;MKRWNELFVKVIPEGKINTMMPGPETSTQRMSMPCGRRKSLQRLDNIAVAGLQLASLGPQLAGLAAEMEKHARCQAEQAAVISGVMGRFTNDLNDAVLQLRASSGDVANALGTVSRIAQHTRIISINASIEAARAGEHGRAFGVVVDEVQRLANRTGNTTDAITDCIHGMQQSIMQVAVVAGSDIAAGEIKKNTVDAVNCQIQGMVHSVNEQLGSAECLQLLGDQINGHTERLILDLGTFRFAAHERAENEVARMLPFLDAHIGERQYCEKLFERWLGECPSFELLYITDGRGRQYVDNITSRDGKVMHDPAGYDRDWSRRPWYLDAIHNNEIHSTDIYRSTATGDFCFTVAYAFRDARKNVRGVVGADVNFKRLIEH
;
A
#
# COMPACT_ATOMS: atom_id res chain seq x y z
N MET A 1 -33.27 -19.55 30.57
CA MET A 1 -34.53 -19.33 31.32
C MET A 1 -34.39 -18.34 32.48
N LYS A 2 -33.50 -18.53 33.48
CA LYS A 2 -33.43 -17.63 34.66
C LYS A 2 -33.14 -16.15 34.36
N ARG A 3 -32.28 -15.85 33.38
CA ARG A 3 -31.95 -14.46 32.99
C ARG A 3 -33.08 -13.72 32.27
N TRP A 4 -34.07 -14.42 31.73
CA TRP A 4 -35.18 -13.83 30.97
C TRP A 4 -36.37 -13.45 31.87
N ASN A 5 -36.69 -14.25 32.90
CA ASN A 5 -37.84 -13.98 33.79
C ASN A 5 -37.67 -12.73 34.67
N GLU A 6 -36.46 -12.38 35.08
CA GLU A 6 -36.21 -11.21 35.94
C GLU A 6 -36.39 -9.87 35.19
N LEU A 7 -36.39 -9.89 33.86
CA LEU A 7 -36.48 -8.68 33.02
C LEU A 7 -37.90 -8.29 32.57
N PHE A 8 -38.91 -9.15 32.78
CA PHE A 8 -40.30 -8.86 32.37
C PHE A 8 -41.15 -8.17 33.46
N VAL A 9 -40.66 -8.10 34.70
CA VAL A 9 -41.40 -7.51 35.84
C VAL A 9 -41.50 -5.97 35.77
N LYS A 10 -40.72 -5.29 34.90
CA LYS A 10 -40.68 -3.81 34.86
C LYS A 10 -41.56 -3.14 33.80
N VAL A 11 -42.39 -3.88 33.05
CA VAL A 11 -43.21 -3.31 31.94
C VAL A 11 -44.74 -3.47 32.14
N ILE A 12 -45.21 -4.04 33.26
CA ILE A 12 -46.65 -4.24 33.50
C ILE A 12 -47.05 -3.72 34.90
N PRO A 13 -48.07 -2.85 35.03
CA PRO A 13 -48.58 -2.44 36.35
C PRO A 13 -49.19 -3.66 37.08
N GLU A 14 -48.89 -3.76 38.37
CA GLU A 14 -49.24 -4.88 39.23
C GLU A 14 -50.75 -5.17 39.24
N GLY A 15 -51.14 -6.38 38.84
CA GLY A 15 -52.50 -6.85 39.03
C GLY A 15 -53.04 -7.74 37.92
N LYS A 16 -52.39 -8.88 37.65
CA LYS A 16 -52.92 -10.15 37.11
C LYS A 16 -51.78 -11.06 36.64
N ILE A 17 -50.94 -11.51 37.57
CA ILE A 17 -49.99 -12.60 37.30
C ILE A 17 -50.17 -13.63 38.42
N ASN A 18 -51.28 -14.36 38.37
CA ASN A 18 -51.38 -15.60 39.11
C ASN A 18 -52.36 -16.54 38.41
N THR A 19 -51.83 -17.34 37.49
CA THR A 19 -52.20 -18.74 37.20
C THR A 19 -51.29 -19.18 36.05
N MET A 20 -50.12 -19.68 36.42
CA MET A 20 -49.19 -20.34 35.52
C MET A 20 -49.76 -21.76 35.28
N MET A 21 -50.49 -21.94 34.18
CA MET A 21 -50.76 -23.30 33.66
C MET A 21 -49.61 -23.70 32.74
N PRO A 22 -49.14 -24.97 32.80
CA PRO A 22 -48.14 -25.45 31.85
C PRO A 22 -48.79 -25.54 30.47
N GLY A 23 -48.23 -24.80 29.49
CA GLY A 23 -48.56 -24.97 28.08
C GLY A 23 -48.14 -26.35 27.58
N PRO A 24 -48.77 -26.88 26.52
CA PRO A 24 -48.60 -28.27 26.11
C PRO A 24 -47.16 -28.51 25.65
N GLU A 25 -46.59 -29.62 26.10
CA GLU A 25 -45.38 -30.20 25.53
C GLU A 25 -45.64 -30.50 24.04
N THR A 26 -45.31 -29.54 23.16
CA THR A 26 -45.11 -29.85 21.75
C THR A 26 -43.86 -30.70 21.68
N SER A 27 -44.08 -32.00 21.52
CA SER A 27 -43.11 -32.99 21.11
C SER A 27 -42.47 -32.60 19.77
N THR A 28 -41.50 -31.70 19.80
CA THR A 28 -40.53 -31.56 18.73
C THR A 28 -39.67 -32.81 18.72
N GLN A 29 -40.15 -33.83 18.01
CA GLN A 29 -39.35 -34.94 17.54
C GLN A 29 -38.37 -34.38 16.49
N ARG A 30 -37.37 -33.60 16.94
CA ARG A 30 -36.24 -33.20 16.10
C ARG A 30 -35.50 -34.49 15.74
N MET A 31 -35.63 -34.92 14.48
CA MET A 31 -34.81 -35.98 13.92
C MET A 31 -33.34 -35.67 14.24
N SER A 32 -32.66 -36.57 14.96
CA SER A 32 -31.24 -36.45 15.21
C SER A 32 -30.51 -36.43 13.86
N MET A 33 -29.89 -35.30 13.50
CA MET A 33 -29.07 -35.25 12.29
C MET A 33 -27.96 -36.30 12.37
N PRO A 34 -27.77 -37.15 11.33
CA PRO A 34 -26.72 -38.16 11.33
C PRO A 34 -25.34 -37.51 11.52
N CYS A 35 -24.51 -38.09 12.39
CA CYS A 35 -23.18 -37.59 12.75
C CYS A 35 -22.30 -37.18 11.54
N GLY A 36 -22.41 -37.89 10.41
CA GLY A 36 -21.71 -37.57 9.16
C GLY A 36 -22.13 -36.25 8.50
N ARG A 37 -23.44 -35.91 8.53
CA ARG A 37 -23.96 -34.64 8.00
C ARG A 37 -23.49 -33.46 8.87
N ARG A 38 -23.48 -33.64 10.20
CA ARG A 38 -22.99 -32.62 11.15
C ARG A 38 -21.51 -32.29 10.95
N LYS A 39 -20.66 -33.30 10.75
CA LYS A 39 -19.23 -33.09 10.44
C LYS A 39 -19.00 -32.39 9.09
N SER A 40 -19.86 -32.64 8.11
CA SER A 40 -19.76 -32.01 6.78
C SER A 40 -20.12 -30.53 6.82
N LEU A 41 -21.18 -30.17 7.56
CA LEU A 41 -21.57 -28.77 7.77
C LEU A 41 -20.47 -27.97 8.50
N GLN A 42 -19.84 -28.57 9.50
CA GLN A 42 -18.75 -27.92 10.24
C GLN A 42 -17.48 -27.71 9.40
N ARG A 43 -17.23 -28.57 8.40
CA ARG A 43 -16.16 -28.32 7.43
C ARG A 43 -16.46 -27.11 6.55
N LEU A 44 -17.72 -26.93 6.16
CA LEU A 44 -18.10 -25.79 5.34
C LEU A 44 -18.05 -24.46 6.13
N ASP A 45 -18.40 -24.46 7.42
CA ASP A 45 -18.16 -23.32 8.31
C ASP A 45 -16.68 -22.89 8.30
N ASN A 46 -15.75 -23.85 8.40
CA ASN A 46 -14.31 -23.57 8.35
C ASN A 46 -13.88 -22.99 7.00
N ILE A 47 -14.47 -23.44 5.89
CA ILE A 47 -14.18 -22.89 4.56
C ILE A 47 -14.73 -21.46 4.45
N ALA A 48 -15.91 -21.18 5.02
CA ALA A 48 -16.47 -19.84 5.06
C ALA A 48 -15.60 -18.87 5.88
N VAL A 49 -15.10 -19.31 7.05
CA VAL A 49 -14.12 -18.56 7.86
C VAL A 49 -12.88 -18.25 7.04
N ALA A 50 -12.31 -19.27 6.39
CA ALA A 50 -11.12 -19.11 5.56
C ALA A 50 -11.36 -18.15 4.39
N GLY A 51 -12.54 -18.23 3.75
CA GLY A 51 -12.97 -17.28 2.73
C GLY A 51 -13.03 -15.85 3.25
N LEU A 52 -13.64 -15.62 4.42
CA LEU A 52 -13.68 -14.28 5.03
C LEU A 52 -12.29 -13.74 5.37
N GLN A 53 -11.35 -14.61 5.78
CA GLN A 53 -9.95 -14.24 5.99
C GLN A 53 -9.25 -13.89 4.67
N LEU A 54 -9.48 -14.66 3.60
CA LEU A 54 -8.95 -14.39 2.26
C LEU A 54 -9.46 -13.04 1.72
N ALA A 55 -10.69 -12.65 2.03
CA ALA A 55 -11.25 -11.35 1.61
C ALA A 55 -10.46 -10.16 2.17
N SER A 56 -9.75 -10.33 3.30
CA SER A 56 -8.89 -9.30 3.86
C SER A 56 -7.54 -9.18 3.15
N LEU A 57 -7.13 -10.18 2.36
CA LEU A 57 -5.87 -10.16 1.63
C LEU A 57 -5.89 -9.22 0.43
N GLY A 58 -7.03 -9.08 -0.26
CA GLY A 58 -7.15 -8.17 -1.40
C GLY A 58 -6.76 -6.73 -1.06
N PRO A 59 -7.37 -6.10 -0.03
CA PRO A 59 -6.96 -4.77 0.44
C PRO A 59 -5.50 -4.70 0.92
N GLN A 60 -4.97 -5.75 1.54
CA GLN A 60 -3.57 -5.80 1.96
C GLN A 60 -2.61 -5.80 0.75
N LEU A 61 -2.92 -6.58 -0.29
CA LEU A 61 -2.15 -6.61 -1.54
C LEU A 61 -2.23 -5.28 -2.29
N ALA A 62 -3.41 -4.65 -2.32
CA ALA A 62 -3.57 -3.31 -2.89
C ALA A 62 -2.75 -2.26 -2.13
N GLY A 63 -2.73 -2.31 -0.79
CA GLY A 63 -1.90 -1.44 0.04
C GLY A 63 -0.41 -1.67 -0.21
N LEU A 64 0.02 -2.93 -0.32
CA LEU A 64 1.40 -3.29 -0.65
C LEU A 64 1.80 -2.76 -2.04
N ALA A 65 0.95 -2.93 -3.05
CA ALA A 65 1.17 -2.40 -4.39
C ALA A 65 1.32 -0.87 -4.39
N ALA A 66 0.46 -0.16 -3.66
CA ALA A 66 0.53 1.30 -3.55
C ALA A 66 1.84 1.79 -2.89
N GLU A 67 2.31 1.11 -1.84
CA GLU A 67 3.62 1.42 -1.24
C GLU A 67 4.78 1.09 -2.19
N MET A 68 4.70 -0.02 -2.95
CA MET A 68 5.69 -0.34 -3.98
C MET A 68 5.75 0.72 -5.08
N GLU A 69 4.61 1.18 -5.61
CA GLU A 69 4.57 2.27 -6.59
C GLU A 69 5.18 3.57 -6.04
N LYS A 70 4.86 3.91 -4.79
CA LYS A 70 5.42 5.09 -4.12
C LYS A 70 6.93 4.97 -3.96
N HIS A 71 7.42 3.80 -3.56
CA HIS A 71 8.86 3.53 -3.44
C HIS A 71 9.55 3.62 -4.80
N ALA A 72 8.97 3.04 -5.86
CA ALA A 72 9.47 3.13 -7.22
C ALA A 72 9.54 4.58 -7.73
N ARG A 73 8.50 5.40 -7.47
CA ARG A 73 8.50 6.83 -7.80
C ARG A 73 9.63 7.60 -7.08
N CYS A 74 9.78 7.39 -5.77
CA CYS A 74 10.85 8.01 -4.99
C CYS A 74 12.24 7.62 -5.51
N GLN A 75 12.45 6.34 -5.84
CA GLN A 75 13.70 5.84 -6.39
C GLN A 75 13.99 6.42 -7.78
N ALA A 76 12.96 6.60 -8.62
CA ALA A 76 13.10 7.26 -9.92
C ALA A 76 13.49 8.74 -9.79
N GLU A 77 12.87 9.47 -8.85
CA GLU A 77 13.23 10.86 -8.55
C GLU A 77 14.69 10.97 -8.08
N GLN A 78 15.13 10.08 -7.19
CA GLN A 78 16.52 10.01 -6.75
C GLN A 78 17.47 9.72 -7.91
N ALA A 79 17.14 8.77 -8.80
CA ALA A 79 17.94 8.48 -9.98
C ALA A 79 18.08 9.71 -10.90
N ALA A 80 17.00 10.46 -11.10
CA ALA A 80 17.00 11.68 -11.90
C ALA A 80 17.87 12.78 -11.26
N VAL A 81 17.78 12.97 -9.94
CA VAL A 81 18.62 13.92 -9.21
C VAL A 81 20.09 13.56 -9.32
N ILE A 82 20.45 12.29 -9.09
CA ILE A 82 21.84 11.82 -9.19
C ILE A 82 22.35 12.01 -10.62
N SER A 83 21.56 11.64 -11.63
CA SER A 83 21.91 11.83 -13.05
C SER A 83 22.16 13.32 -13.37
N GLY A 84 21.29 14.22 -12.91
CA GLY A 84 21.44 15.66 -13.14
C GLY A 84 22.67 16.26 -12.44
N VAL A 85 22.96 15.84 -11.20
CA VAL A 85 24.18 16.25 -10.48
C VAL A 85 25.42 15.71 -11.19
N MET A 86 25.40 14.44 -11.61
CA MET A 86 26.53 13.81 -12.27
C MET A 86 26.84 14.44 -13.63
N GLY A 87 25.81 14.76 -14.42
CA GLY A 87 25.98 15.45 -15.69
C GLY A 87 26.63 16.83 -15.52
N ARG A 88 26.21 17.61 -14.51
CA ARG A 88 26.86 18.90 -14.20
C ARG A 88 28.30 18.72 -13.75
N PHE A 89 28.54 17.77 -12.85
CA PHE A 89 29.88 17.47 -12.35
C PHE A 89 30.85 17.08 -13.48
N THR A 90 30.43 16.25 -14.42
CA THR A 90 31.24 15.89 -15.59
C THR A 90 31.53 17.09 -16.49
N ASN A 91 30.55 17.97 -16.72
CA ASN A 91 30.75 19.18 -17.52
C ASN A 91 31.74 20.14 -16.83
N ASP A 92 31.54 20.43 -15.54
CA ASP A 92 32.41 21.32 -14.76
C ASP A 92 33.85 20.78 -14.70
N LEU A 93 34.02 19.46 -14.54
CA LEU A 93 35.32 18.81 -14.60
C LEU A 93 35.98 18.97 -15.97
N ASN A 94 35.22 18.75 -17.05
CA ASN A 94 35.75 18.88 -18.40
C ASN A 94 36.21 20.32 -18.70
N ASP A 95 35.42 21.31 -18.30
CA ASP A 95 35.77 22.72 -18.44
C ASP A 95 37.03 23.07 -17.64
N ALA A 96 37.14 22.59 -16.39
CA ALA A 96 38.34 22.79 -15.58
C ALA A 96 39.59 22.14 -16.20
N VAL A 97 39.46 20.91 -16.73
CA VAL A 97 40.54 20.21 -17.43
C VAL A 97 40.99 20.99 -18.67
N LEU A 98 40.06 21.51 -19.47
CA LEU A 98 40.37 22.31 -20.66
C LEU A 98 41.09 23.62 -20.29
N GLN A 99 40.64 24.31 -19.24
CA GLN A 99 41.28 25.54 -18.75
C GLN A 99 42.69 25.27 -18.21
N LEU A 100 42.87 24.22 -17.41
CA LEU A 100 44.17 23.80 -16.89
C LEU A 100 45.14 23.44 -18.03
N ARG A 101 44.65 22.73 -19.06
CA ARG A 101 45.46 22.39 -20.24
C ARG A 101 45.90 23.64 -21.00
N ALA A 102 45.00 24.58 -21.23
CA ALA A 102 45.32 25.85 -21.90
C ALA A 102 46.37 26.64 -21.10
N SER A 103 46.15 26.85 -19.80
CA SER A 103 47.08 27.56 -18.92
C SER A 103 48.45 26.88 -18.85
N SER A 104 48.49 25.54 -18.80
CA SER A 104 49.76 24.79 -18.83
C SER A 104 50.52 24.99 -20.14
N GLY A 105 49.80 25.06 -21.27
CA GLY A 105 50.38 25.36 -22.58
C GLY A 105 50.97 26.77 -22.65
N ASP A 106 50.27 27.77 -22.12
CA ASP A 106 50.75 29.15 -22.06
C ASP A 106 52.03 29.28 -21.22
N VAL A 107 52.08 28.59 -20.06
CA VAL A 107 53.29 28.56 -19.22
C VAL A 107 54.45 27.87 -19.94
N ALA A 108 54.20 26.75 -20.63
CA ALA A 108 55.23 26.08 -21.42
C ALA A 108 55.81 26.99 -22.53
N ASN A 109 54.95 27.74 -23.22
CA ASN A 109 55.37 28.70 -24.25
C ASN A 109 56.22 29.85 -23.67
N ALA A 110 55.83 30.37 -22.50
CA ALA A 110 56.58 31.40 -21.80
C ALA A 110 57.97 30.89 -21.36
N LEU A 111 58.05 29.68 -20.80
CA LEU A 111 59.30 29.03 -20.42
C LEU A 111 60.21 28.79 -21.62
N GLY A 112 59.67 28.36 -22.77
CA GLY A 112 60.45 28.25 -24.01
C GLY A 112 61.08 29.58 -24.44
N THR A 113 60.36 30.69 -24.25
CA THR A 113 60.89 32.04 -24.51
C THR A 113 62.00 32.40 -23.53
N VAL A 114 61.83 32.13 -22.23
CA VAL A 114 62.85 32.39 -21.20
C VAL A 114 64.11 31.56 -21.45
N SER A 115 63.95 30.28 -21.80
CA SER A 115 65.07 29.39 -22.15
C SER A 115 65.87 29.94 -23.33
N ARG A 116 65.17 30.39 -24.39
CA ARG A 116 65.80 31.03 -25.55
C ARG A 116 66.52 32.34 -25.19
N ILE A 117 65.94 33.16 -24.30
CA ILE A 117 66.61 34.39 -23.80
C ILE A 117 67.88 34.01 -23.05
N ALA A 118 67.81 33.06 -22.11
CA ALA A 118 68.96 32.60 -21.34
C ALA A 118 70.07 32.06 -22.25
N GLN A 119 69.73 31.26 -23.26
CA GLN A 119 70.67 30.75 -24.25
C GLN A 119 71.32 31.89 -25.07
N HIS A 120 70.54 32.88 -25.49
CA HIS A 120 71.06 34.03 -26.23
C HIS A 120 71.97 34.90 -25.35
N THR A 121 71.58 35.18 -24.11
CA THR A 121 72.41 35.89 -23.12
C THR A 121 73.72 35.16 -22.88
N ARG A 122 73.71 33.83 -22.82
CA ARG A 122 74.92 33.01 -22.70
C ARG A 122 75.85 33.21 -23.91
N ILE A 123 75.32 33.24 -25.14
CA ILE A 123 76.11 33.48 -26.36
C ILE A 123 76.71 34.89 -26.36
N ILE A 124 75.91 35.91 -26.00
CA ILE A 124 76.38 37.30 -25.88
C ILE A 124 77.51 37.38 -24.86
N SER A 125 77.37 36.71 -23.72
CA SER A 125 78.37 36.65 -22.67
C SER A 125 79.69 36.03 -23.17
N ILE A 126 79.62 34.93 -23.93
CA ILE A 126 80.81 34.31 -24.51
C ILE A 126 81.53 35.27 -25.45
N ASN A 127 80.79 35.98 -26.31
CA ASN A 127 81.37 36.97 -27.22
C ASN A 127 82.03 38.12 -26.44
N ALA A 128 81.39 38.60 -25.37
CA ALA A 128 81.95 39.62 -24.48
C ALA A 128 83.19 39.12 -23.73
N SER A 129 83.25 37.83 -23.37
CA SER A 129 84.38 37.22 -22.67
C SER A 129 85.62 37.18 -23.56
N ILE A 130 85.43 36.87 -24.84
CA ILE A 130 86.49 36.89 -25.85
C ILE A 130 87.05 38.31 -25.98
N GLU A 131 86.18 39.32 -26.05
CA GLU A 131 86.61 40.71 -26.19
C GLU A 131 87.29 41.24 -24.91
N ALA A 132 86.82 40.84 -23.72
CA ALA A 132 87.47 41.12 -22.44
C ALA A 132 88.90 40.55 -22.40
N ALA A 133 89.10 39.32 -22.87
CA ALA A 133 90.41 38.70 -22.96
C ALA A 133 91.31 39.41 -23.99
N ARG A 134 90.73 39.88 -25.10
CA ARG A 134 91.42 40.59 -26.19
C ARG A 134 91.94 41.97 -25.77
N ALA A 135 91.23 42.64 -24.85
CA ALA A 135 91.62 43.93 -24.28
C ALA A 135 92.76 43.82 -23.22
N GLY A 136 93.20 42.60 -22.88
CA GLY A 136 94.32 42.37 -21.97
C GLY A 136 94.07 42.93 -20.56
N GLU A 137 95.02 43.67 -20.00
CA GLU A 137 94.93 44.28 -18.66
C GLU A 137 93.73 45.23 -18.52
N HIS A 138 93.35 45.95 -19.59
CA HIS A 138 92.21 46.87 -19.57
C HIS A 138 90.84 46.15 -19.52
N GLY A 139 90.79 44.86 -19.89
CA GLY A 139 89.57 44.05 -19.89
C GLY A 139 89.32 43.24 -18.61
N ARG A 140 90.25 43.20 -17.64
CA ARG A 140 90.15 42.36 -16.44
C ARG A 140 88.88 42.59 -15.62
N ALA A 141 88.53 43.85 -15.36
CA ALA A 141 87.32 44.18 -14.59
C ALA A 141 86.04 43.80 -15.35
N PHE A 142 86.05 43.92 -16.68
CA PHE A 142 84.91 43.56 -17.53
C PHE A 142 84.72 42.03 -17.61
N GLY A 143 85.82 41.26 -17.64
CA GLY A 143 85.79 39.80 -17.64
C GLY A 143 85.04 39.21 -16.43
N VAL A 144 85.19 39.80 -15.24
CA VAL A 144 84.47 39.35 -14.03
C VAL A 144 82.94 39.52 -14.18
N VAL A 145 82.49 40.62 -14.79
CA VAL A 145 81.07 40.86 -15.04
C VAL A 145 80.52 39.85 -16.05
N VAL A 146 81.30 39.57 -17.10
CA VAL A 146 80.93 38.59 -18.13
C VAL A 146 80.81 37.18 -17.56
N ASP A 147 81.75 36.74 -16.71
CA ASP A 147 81.66 35.44 -16.05
C ASP A 147 80.37 35.32 -15.20
N GLU A 148 79.98 36.40 -14.53
CA GLU A 148 78.75 36.44 -13.72
C GLU A 148 77.49 36.41 -14.59
N VAL A 149 77.48 37.11 -15.73
CA VAL A 149 76.38 37.05 -16.72
C VAL A 149 76.24 35.64 -17.30
N GLN A 150 77.36 34.96 -17.59
CA GLN A 150 77.35 33.59 -18.09
C GLN A 150 76.82 32.60 -17.05
N ARG A 151 77.23 32.75 -15.78
CA ARG A 151 76.69 31.95 -14.67
C ARG A 151 75.20 32.19 -14.48
N LEU A 152 74.75 33.44 -14.53
CA LEU A 152 73.35 33.80 -14.40
C LEU A 152 72.52 33.17 -15.53
N ALA A 153 72.98 33.29 -16.78
CA ALA A 153 72.31 32.69 -17.93
C ALA A 153 72.21 31.16 -17.83
N ASN A 154 73.28 30.48 -17.41
CA ASN A 154 73.24 29.03 -17.16
C ASN A 154 72.27 28.65 -16.04
N ARG A 155 72.28 29.41 -14.94
CA ARG A 155 71.38 29.15 -13.82
C ARG A 155 69.92 29.35 -14.24
N THR A 156 69.62 30.40 -15.00
CA THR A 156 68.29 30.63 -15.58
C THR A 156 67.86 29.50 -16.51
N GLY A 157 68.73 29.01 -17.38
CA GLY A 157 68.45 27.86 -18.25
C GLY A 157 68.09 26.61 -17.45
N ASN A 158 68.95 26.21 -16.52
CA ASN A 158 68.72 25.04 -15.67
C ASN A 158 67.42 25.14 -14.85
N THR A 159 67.10 26.34 -14.32
CA THR A 159 65.83 26.56 -13.61
C THR A 159 64.63 26.44 -14.55
N THR A 160 64.75 26.95 -15.78
CA THR A 160 63.68 26.88 -16.78
C THR A 160 63.40 25.43 -17.19
N ASP A 161 64.46 24.61 -17.35
CA ASP A 161 64.33 23.18 -17.65
C ASP A 161 63.62 22.43 -16.52
N ALA A 162 64.00 22.69 -15.26
CA ALA A 162 63.36 22.08 -14.10
C ALA A 162 61.86 22.46 -13.97
N ILE A 163 61.50 23.71 -14.30
CA ILE A 163 60.08 24.12 -14.33
C ILE A 163 59.36 23.43 -15.50
N THR A 164 60.02 23.28 -16.65
CA THR A 164 59.44 22.60 -17.83
C THR A 164 59.10 21.13 -17.51
N ASP A 165 59.97 20.42 -16.80
CA ASP A 165 59.71 19.07 -16.31
C ASP A 165 58.49 19.03 -15.36
N CYS A 166 58.36 20.03 -14.49
CA CYS A 166 57.20 20.16 -13.60
C CYS A 166 55.90 20.38 -14.38
N ILE A 167 55.93 21.22 -15.43
CA ILE A 167 54.78 21.44 -16.32
C ILE A 167 54.42 20.17 -17.08
N HIS A 168 55.40 19.39 -17.55
CA HIS A 168 55.14 18.08 -18.15
C HIS A 168 54.47 17.11 -17.18
N GLY A 169 54.92 17.05 -15.92
CA GLY A 169 54.25 16.29 -14.87
C GLY A 169 52.80 16.73 -14.66
N MET A 170 52.55 18.05 -14.62
CA MET A 170 51.21 18.61 -14.48
C MET A 170 50.31 18.25 -15.68
N GLN A 171 50.82 18.32 -16.91
CA GLN A 171 50.09 17.90 -18.11
C GLN A 171 49.72 16.41 -18.08
N GLN A 172 50.60 15.54 -17.57
CA GLN A 172 50.29 14.13 -17.37
C GLN A 172 49.18 13.92 -16.33
N SER A 173 49.23 14.63 -15.20
CA SER A 173 48.17 14.58 -14.19
C SER A 173 46.83 15.08 -14.75
N ILE A 174 46.83 16.15 -15.54
CA ILE A 174 45.62 16.66 -16.23
C ILE A 174 45.04 15.58 -17.16
N MET A 175 45.89 14.87 -17.93
CA MET A 175 45.43 13.77 -18.78
C MET A 175 44.82 12.62 -17.97
N GLN A 176 45.39 12.26 -16.81
CA GLN A 176 44.79 11.24 -15.94
C GLN A 176 43.41 11.65 -15.41
N VAL A 177 43.24 12.91 -15.00
CA VAL A 177 41.93 13.43 -14.56
C VAL A 177 40.92 13.47 -15.71
N ALA A 178 41.36 13.86 -16.91
CA ALA A 178 40.54 13.87 -18.12
C ALA A 178 39.94 12.49 -18.44
N VAL A 179 40.73 11.42 -18.25
CA VAL A 179 40.26 10.04 -18.42
C VAL A 179 39.20 9.68 -17.37
N VAL A 180 39.42 10.04 -16.10
CA VAL A 180 38.44 9.79 -15.02
C VAL A 180 37.12 10.53 -15.26
N ALA A 181 37.17 11.73 -15.85
CA ALA A 181 36.00 12.51 -16.20
C ALA A 181 35.23 11.98 -17.42
N GLY A 182 35.77 10.99 -18.15
CA GLY A 182 35.14 10.44 -19.35
C GLY A 182 35.27 11.34 -20.59
N SER A 183 36.22 12.27 -20.60
CA SER A 183 36.54 13.03 -21.81
C SER A 183 37.28 12.10 -22.81
N ASP A 184 36.90 12.15 -24.09
CA ASP A 184 37.37 11.28 -25.20
C ASP A 184 38.90 11.33 -25.50
N ILE A 185 39.72 11.86 -24.60
CA ILE A 185 41.12 12.23 -24.85
C ILE A 185 42.10 11.06 -24.68
N ALA A 186 41.72 9.90 -24.11
CA ALA A 186 42.63 8.75 -24.11
C ALA A 186 41.96 7.40 -24.33
N ALA A 187 42.09 6.91 -25.56
CA ALA A 187 41.99 5.49 -25.90
C ALA A 187 43.16 4.73 -25.26
N GLY A 188 42.93 4.16 -24.07
CA GLY A 188 43.89 3.27 -23.41
C GLY A 188 43.24 2.59 -22.21
N GLU A 189 43.00 1.28 -22.35
CA GLU A 189 42.51 0.31 -21.35
C GLU A 189 41.95 0.92 -20.04
N ILE A 190 40.65 1.26 -20.07
CA ILE A 190 39.99 2.00 -19.00
C ILE A 190 39.58 1.05 -17.87
N LYS A 191 40.23 1.18 -16.71
CA LYS A 191 39.66 0.81 -15.40
C LYS A 191 38.25 1.42 -15.31
N LYS A 192 37.26 0.62 -14.91
CA LYS A 192 35.88 1.08 -14.67
C LYS A 192 35.88 2.38 -13.84
N ASN A 193 35.68 3.54 -14.47
CA ASN A 193 35.87 4.83 -13.81
C ASN A 193 34.65 5.16 -12.94
N THR A 194 34.82 6.08 -11.97
CA THR A 194 33.77 6.45 -11.01
C THR A 194 32.51 6.97 -11.71
N VAL A 195 32.65 7.71 -12.83
CA VAL A 195 31.53 8.19 -13.64
C VAL A 195 30.72 7.03 -14.23
N ASP A 196 31.39 6.05 -14.83
CA ASP A 196 30.75 4.86 -15.37
C ASP A 196 30.08 4.04 -14.28
N ALA A 197 30.69 3.95 -13.10
CA ALA A 197 30.12 3.26 -11.96
C ALA A 197 28.81 3.92 -11.49
N VAL A 198 28.78 5.25 -11.38
CA VAL A 198 27.55 5.99 -11.03
C VAL A 198 26.50 5.84 -12.12
N ASN A 199 26.88 5.93 -13.40
CA ASN A 199 25.94 5.75 -14.51
C ASN A 199 25.35 4.33 -14.54
N CYS A 200 26.18 3.31 -14.26
CA CYS A 200 25.76 1.93 -14.10
C CYS A 200 24.79 1.76 -12.92
N GLN A 201 25.05 2.43 -11.79
CA GLN A 201 24.13 2.45 -10.64
C GLN A 201 22.78 3.09 -11.00
N ILE A 202 22.78 4.22 -11.72
CA ILE A 202 21.55 4.88 -12.19
C ILE A 202 20.76 3.92 -13.09
N GLN A 203 21.41 3.26 -14.04
CA GLN A 203 20.76 2.26 -14.91
C GLN A 203 20.17 1.10 -14.10
N GLY A 204 20.89 0.62 -13.08
CA GLY A 204 20.39 -0.39 -12.15
C GLY A 204 19.16 0.08 -11.35
N MET A 205 19.15 1.35 -10.91
CA MET A 205 17.98 1.95 -10.26
C MET A 205 16.78 2.00 -11.21
N VAL A 206 16.97 2.45 -12.45
CA VAL A 206 15.88 2.51 -13.46
C VAL A 206 15.32 1.11 -13.74
N HIS A 207 16.18 0.11 -13.84
CA HIS A 207 15.75 -1.28 -14.00
C HIS A 207 14.92 -1.75 -12.80
N SER A 208 15.40 -1.51 -11.58
CA SER A 208 14.68 -1.87 -10.35
C SER A 208 13.33 -1.15 -10.21
N VAL A 209 13.23 0.11 -10.64
CA VAL A 209 11.96 0.86 -10.69
C VAL A 209 10.96 0.17 -11.62
N ASN A 210 11.39 -0.24 -12.82
CA ASN A 210 10.51 -0.94 -13.76
C ASN A 210 10.03 -2.29 -13.21
N GLU A 211 10.92 -3.06 -12.57
CA GLU A 211 10.55 -4.32 -11.91
C GLU A 211 9.55 -4.12 -10.76
N GLN A 212 9.74 -3.07 -9.95
CA GLN A 212 8.83 -2.74 -8.85
C GLN A 212 7.45 -2.33 -9.36
N LEU A 213 7.37 -1.53 -10.43
CA LEU A 213 6.10 -1.13 -11.04
C LEU A 213 5.34 -2.32 -11.63
N GLY A 214 6.02 -3.20 -12.37
CA GLY A 214 5.40 -4.42 -12.90
C GLY A 214 4.94 -5.37 -11.79
N SER A 215 5.70 -5.46 -10.70
CA SER A 215 5.30 -6.25 -9.52
C SER A 215 4.08 -5.64 -8.81
N ALA A 216 4.01 -4.32 -8.69
CA ALA A 216 2.85 -3.63 -8.10
C ALA A 216 1.57 -3.86 -8.92
N GLU A 217 1.65 -3.78 -10.25
CA GLU A 217 0.55 -4.10 -11.15
C GLU A 217 0.08 -5.56 -10.99
N CYS A 218 1.01 -6.50 -10.90
CA CYS A 218 0.70 -7.91 -10.63
C CYS A 218 -0.02 -8.10 -9.29
N LEU A 219 0.42 -7.40 -8.23
CA LEU A 219 -0.23 -7.47 -6.91
C LEU A 219 -1.64 -6.88 -6.93
N GLN A 220 -1.89 -5.80 -7.67
CA GLN A 220 -3.23 -5.25 -7.85
C GLN A 220 -4.15 -6.26 -8.54
N LEU A 221 -3.70 -6.83 -9.66
CA LEU A 221 -4.47 -7.84 -10.39
C LEU A 221 -4.78 -9.07 -9.53
N LEU A 222 -3.79 -9.56 -8.77
CA LEU A 222 -3.97 -10.66 -7.84
C LEU A 222 -4.96 -10.30 -6.72
N GLY A 223 -4.88 -9.09 -6.18
CA GLY A 223 -5.80 -8.59 -5.18
C GLY A 223 -7.25 -8.58 -5.67
N ASP A 224 -7.48 -8.10 -6.89
CA ASP A 224 -8.80 -8.08 -7.52
C ASP A 224 -9.33 -9.50 -7.79
N GLN A 225 -8.47 -10.39 -8.30
CA GLN A 225 -8.82 -11.79 -8.52
C GLN A 225 -9.17 -12.51 -7.21
N ILE A 226 -8.38 -12.31 -6.15
CA ILE A 226 -8.63 -12.89 -4.83
C ILE A 226 -9.98 -12.39 -4.29
N ASN A 227 -10.25 -11.09 -4.37
CA ASN A 227 -11.53 -10.54 -3.94
C ASN A 227 -12.70 -11.14 -4.72
N GLY A 228 -12.61 -11.20 -6.05
CA GLY A 228 -13.68 -11.77 -6.89
C GLY A 228 -13.90 -13.27 -6.68
N HIS A 229 -12.82 -14.06 -6.52
CA HIS A 229 -12.91 -15.48 -6.22
C HIS A 229 -13.46 -15.74 -4.82
N THR A 230 -13.04 -14.94 -3.85
CA THR A 230 -13.50 -15.05 -2.47
C THR A 230 -14.98 -14.69 -2.35
N GLU A 231 -15.41 -13.63 -3.04
CA GLU A 231 -16.82 -13.25 -3.09
C GLU A 231 -17.69 -14.36 -3.67
N ARG A 232 -17.29 -14.93 -4.82
CA ARG A 232 -18.00 -16.07 -5.41
C ARG A 232 -18.03 -17.27 -4.46
N LEU A 233 -16.91 -17.59 -3.82
CA LEU A 233 -16.81 -18.70 -2.87
C LEU A 233 -17.80 -18.52 -1.70
N ILE A 234 -17.87 -17.34 -1.09
CA ILE A 234 -18.78 -17.09 0.05
C ILE A 234 -20.25 -17.16 -0.39
N LEU A 235 -20.59 -16.63 -1.57
CA LEU A 235 -21.95 -16.70 -2.10
C LEU A 235 -22.36 -18.14 -2.44
N ASP A 236 -21.49 -18.91 -3.10
CA ASP A 236 -21.73 -20.32 -3.41
C ASP A 236 -21.86 -21.16 -2.14
N LEU A 237 -21.04 -20.87 -1.13
CA LEU A 237 -21.15 -21.46 0.20
C LEU A 237 -22.49 -21.14 0.86
N GLY A 238 -23.02 -19.92 0.69
CA GLY A 238 -24.31 -19.51 1.25
C GLY A 238 -25.51 -20.37 0.84
N THR A 239 -25.41 -21.12 -0.26
CA THR A 239 -26.43 -22.10 -0.66
C THR A 239 -26.53 -23.29 0.30
N PHE A 240 -25.48 -23.54 1.09
CA PHE A 240 -25.46 -24.58 2.11
C PHE A 240 -25.88 -24.00 3.46
N ARG A 241 -26.86 -24.65 4.12
CA ARG A 241 -27.32 -24.25 5.46
C ARG A 241 -26.33 -24.73 6.53
N PHE A 242 -25.40 -23.86 6.88
CA PHE A 242 -24.36 -24.10 7.90
C PHE A 242 -24.86 -24.10 9.34
N ALA A 243 -24.00 -24.48 10.29
CA ALA A 243 -24.31 -24.36 11.71
C ALA A 243 -24.50 -22.90 12.14
N ALA A 244 -23.85 -21.95 11.45
CA ALA A 244 -24.10 -20.52 11.64
C ALA A 244 -25.57 -20.13 11.38
N HIS A 245 -26.17 -20.61 10.30
CA HIS A 245 -27.59 -20.39 10.00
C HIS A 245 -28.48 -20.96 11.11
N GLU A 246 -28.21 -22.19 11.56
CA GLU A 246 -28.95 -22.80 12.66
C GLU A 246 -28.83 -21.99 13.97
N ARG A 247 -27.66 -21.42 14.27
CA ARG A 247 -27.50 -20.53 15.43
C ARG A 247 -28.39 -19.28 15.31
N ALA A 248 -28.37 -18.62 14.16
CA ALA A 248 -29.18 -17.44 13.91
C ALA A 248 -30.69 -17.74 13.96
N GLU A 249 -31.12 -18.85 13.36
CA GLU A 249 -32.51 -19.31 13.42
C GLU A 249 -32.96 -19.57 14.85
N ASN A 250 -32.12 -20.20 15.69
CA ASN A 250 -32.42 -20.43 17.10
C ASN A 250 -32.44 -19.14 17.94
N GLU A 251 -31.70 -18.09 17.55
CA GLU A 251 -31.80 -16.76 18.17
C GLU A 251 -33.13 -16.09 17.80
N VAL A 252 -33.52 -16.08 16.52
CA VAL A 252 -34.81 -15.54 16.08
C VAL A 252 -35.98 -16.32 16.72
N ALA A 253 -35.90 -17.65 16.78
CA ALA A 253 -36.91 -18.52 17.40
C ALA A 253 -37.26 -18.10 18.83
N ARG A 254 -36.28 -17.61 19.60
CA ARG A 254 -36.48 -17.15 20.99
C ARG A 254 -37.30 -15.87 21.08
N MET A 255 -37.25 -15.03 20.05
CA MET A 255 -38.02 -13.77 19.98
C MET A 255 -39.47 -14.00 19.56
N LEU A 256 -39.75 -15.01 18.73
CA LEU A 256 -41.07 -15.21 18.10
C LEU A 256 -42.26 -15.26 19.08
N PRO A 257 -42.21 -15.96 20.24
CA PRO A 257 -43.36 -16.01 21.15
C PRO A 257 -43.77 -14.64 21.71
N PHE A 258 -42.83 -13.71 21.83
CA PHE A 258 -43.10 -12.36 22.32
C PHE A 258 -43.71 -11.47 21.23
N LEU A 259 -43.39 -11.74 19.96
CA LEU A 259 -43.96 -11.04 18.81
C LEU A 259 -45.37 -11.49 18.46
N ASP A 260 -45.68 -12.79 18.55
CA ASP A 260 -46.92 -13.38 18.00
C ASP A 260 -48.22 -12.73 18.54
N ALA A 261 -48.21 -12.36 19.83
CA ALA A 261 -49.34 -11.69 20.47
C ALA A 261 -49.53 -10.22 20.05
N HIS A 262 -48.47 -9.56 19.56
CA HIS A 262 -48.41 -8.11 19.33
C HIS A 262 -48.21 -7.74 17.85
N ILE A 263 -48.49 -8.66 16.92
CA ILE A 263 -48.42 -8.38 15.48
C ILE A 263 -49.39 -7.25 15.13
N GLY A 264 -48.89 -6.22 14.45
CA GLY A 264 -49.59 -4.99 14.14
C GLY A 264 -49.38 -3.86 15.16
N GLU A 265 -48.78 -4.13 16.32
CA GLU A 265 -48.48 -3.12 17.34
C GLU A 265 -47.10 -2.50 17.13
N ARG A 266 -47.02 -1.47 16.29
CA ARG A 266 -45.75 -0.81 15.90
C ARG A 266 -44.80 -0.51 17.06
N GLN A 267 -45.25 0.26 18.05
CA GLN A 267 -44.40 0.71 19.17
C GLN A 267 -43.88 -0.45 20.03
N TYR A 268 -44.64 -1.53 20.13
CA TYR A 268 -44.22 -2.72 20.86
C TYR A 268 -43.12 -3.46 20.09
N CYS A 269 -43.35 -3.72 18.80
CA CYS A 269 -42.39 -4.40 17.94
C CYS A 269 -41.04 -3.66 17.86
N GLU A 270 -41.07 -2.33 17.65
CA GLU A 270 -39.85 -1.52 17.55
C GLU A 270 -39.03 -1.58 18.85
N LYS A 271 -39.65 -1.40 20.02
CA LYS A 271 -38.97 -1.51 21.32
C LYS A 271 -38.40 -2.90 21.59
N LEU A 272 -39.11 -3.95 21.18
CA LEU A 272 -38.63 -5.32 21.30
C LEU A 272 -37.38 -5.52 20.43
N PHE A 273 -37.41 -5.06 19.18
CA PHE A 273 -36.29 -5.14 18.24
C PHE A 273 -35.07 -4.36 18.72
N GLU A 274 -35.26 -3.14 19.24
CA GLU A 274 -34.16 -2.34 19.78
C GLU A 274 -33.41 -3.09 20.88
N ARG A 275 -34.17 -3.62 21.84
CA ARG A 275 -33.60 -4.34 22.97
C ARG A 275 -32.88 -5.61 22.51
N TRP A 276 -33.49 -6.34 21.60
CA TRP A 276 -32.94 -7.61 21.12
C TRP A 276 -31.66 -7.40 20.30
N LEU A 277 -31.62 -6.42 19.40
CA LEU A 277 -30.41 -6.08 18.65
C LEU A 277 -29.26 -5.60 19.55
N GLY A 278 -29.56 -4.99 20.70
CA GLY A 278 -28.56 -4.67 21.71
C GLY A 278 -27.94 -5.90 22.39
N GLU A 279 -28.64 -7.04 22.39
CA GLU A 279 -28.20 -8.30 23.01
C GLU A 279 -27.60 -9.28 21.98
N CYS A 280 -27.86 -9.08 20.69
CA CYS A 280 -27.44 -9.98 19.59
C CYS A 280 -26.60 -9.23 18.52
N PRO A 281 -25.29 -9.04 18.73
CA PRO A 281 -24.43 -8.17 17.90
C PRO A 281 -24.22 -8.66 16.45
N SER A 282 -24.51 -9.92 16.17
CA SER A 282 -24.41 -10.50 14.82
C SER A 282 -25.58 -10.10 13.91
N PHE A 283 -26.65 -9.53 14.44
CA PHE A 283 -27.81 -9.06 13.66
C PHE A 283 -27.69 -7.58 13.34
N GLU A 284 -27.93 -7.22 12.08
CA GLU A 284 -27.79 -5.83 11.61
C GLU A 284 -29.11 -5.09 11.57
N LEU A 285 -30.21 -5.80 11.30
CA LEU A 285 -31.49 -5.19 11.00
C LEU A 285 -32.63 -6.15 11.35
N LEU A 286 -33.65 -5.63 12.02
CA LEU A 286 -34.93 -6.28 12.25
C LEU A 286 -36.07 -5.45 11.66
N TYR A 287 -37.03 -6.13 11.05
CA TYR A 287 -38.26 -5.54 10.55
C TYR A 287 -39.40 -6.56 10.58
N ILE A 288 -40.64 -6.06 10.54
CA ILE A 288 -41.84 -6.90 10.47
C ILE A 288 -42.87 -6.28 9.54
N THR A 289 -43.56 -7.16 8.82
CA THR A 289 -44.60 -6.84 7.86
C THR A 289 -45.94 -7.38 8.31
N ASP A 290 -47.03 -6.82 7.78
CA ASP A 290 -48.35 -7.41 7.85
C ASP A 290 -48.46 -8.66 6.96
N GLY A 291 -49.60 -9.36 7.00
CA GLY A 291 -49.82 -10.54 6.17
C GLY A 291 -49.86 -10.30 4.66
N ARG A 292 -49.79 -9.04 4.21
CA ARG A 292 -49.72 -8.64 2.80
C ARG A 292 -48.31 -8.21 2.39
N GLY A 293 -47.34 -8.23 3.31
CA GLY A 293 -45.95 -7.85 3.05
C GLY A 293 -45.67 -6.35 3.17
N ARG A 294 -46.61 -5.55 3.71
CA ARG A 294 -46.39 -4.13 3.99
C ARG A 294 -45.74 -3.98 5.36
N GLN A 295 -44.57 -3.36 5.39
CA GLN A 295 -43.83 -3.09 6.62
C GLN A 295 -44.51 -1.97 7.42
N TYR A 296 -44.78 -2.22 8.71
CA TYR A 296 -45.48 -1.26 9.58
C TYR A 296 -44.61 -0.71 10.73
N VAL A 297 -43.33 -1.07 10.74
CA VAL A 297 -42.30 -0.57 11.67
C VAL A 297 -41.20 0.14 10.89
N ASP A 298 -40.44 1.00 11.56
CA ASP A 298 -39.15 1.45 11.02
C ASP A 298 -38.18 0.26 10.93
N ASN A 299 -37.18 0.37 10.07
CA ASN A 299 -36.04 -0.55 10.07
C ASN A 299 -35.25 -0.31 11.36
N ILE A 300 -35.24 -1.29 12.25
CA ILE A 300 -34.45 -1.18 13.49
C ILE A 300 -33.10 -1.79 13.20
N THR A 301 -32.06 -0.96 13.16
CA THR A 301 -30.70 -1.35 12.77
C THR A 301 -29.74 -1.30 13.96
N SER A 302 -28.69 -2.11 13.93
CA SER A 302 -27.57 -2.07 14.88
C SER A 302 -26.24 -1.90 14.15
N ARG A 303 -25.61 -0.74 14.36
CA ARG A 303 -24.27 -0.44 13.81
C ARG A 303 -23.37 0.01 14.96
N ASP A 304 -22.23 -0.65 15.11
CA ASP A 304 -21.22 -0.35 16.14
C ASP A 304 -21.79 -0.30 17.58
N GLY A 305 -22.73 -1.20 17.88
CA GLY A 305 -23.38 -1.29 19.19
C GLY A 305 -24.42 -0.20 19.47
N LYS A 306 -24.74 0.65 18.48
CA LYS A 306 -25.81 1.63 18.56
C LYS A 306 -27.01 1.19 17.74
N VAL A 307 -28.17 1.19 18.38
CA VAL A 307 -29.45 0.91 17.74
C VAL A 307 -30.00 2.20 17.14
N MET A 308 -30.46 2.13 15.89
CA MET A 308 -31.01 3.27 15.15
C MET A 308 -32.32 2.88 14.45
N HIS A 309 -33.20 3.85 14.31
CA HIS A 309 -34.43 3.74 13.52
C HIS A 309 -34.19 4.33 12.15
N ASP A 310 -34.43 3.54 11.11
CA ASP A 310 -34.45 3.99 9.73
C ASP A 310 -35.90 3.96 9.19
N PRO A 311 -36.54 5.13 9.03
CA PRO A 311 -37.92 5.20 8.56
C PRO A 311 -38.07 4.81 7.08
N ALA A 312 -36.98 4.59 6.33
CA ALA A 312 -37.05 4.21 4.92
C ALA A 312 -37.72 2.85 4.67
N GLY A 313 -37.81 2.00 5.69
CA GLY A 313 -38.53 0.73 5.67
C GLY A 313 -40.05 0.85 5.86
N TYR A 314 -40.52 1.94 6.49
CA TYR A 314 -41.94 2.08 6.83
C TYR A 314 -42.83 2.19 5.58
N ASP A 315 -43.96 1.48 5.59
CA ASP A 315 -44.95 1.35 4.51
C ASP A 315 -44.41 0.78 3.18
N ARG A 316 -43.17 0.25 3.17
CA ARG A 316 -42.61 -0.47 2.02
C ARG A 316 -43.34 -1.80 1.80
N ASP A 317 -43.54 -2.16 0.53
CA ASP A 317 -44.07 -3.45 0.12
C ASP A 317 -42.94 -4.43 -0.20
N TRP A 318 -42.88 -5.52 0.56
CA TRP A 318 -41.91 -6.59 0.41
C TRP A 318 -42.52 -7.92 -0.04
N SER A 319 -43.80 -7.94 -0.42
CA SER A 319 -44.55 -9.14 -0.79
C SER A 319 -43.93 -9.97 -1.91
N ARG A 320 -43.06 -9.37 -2.72
CA ARG A 320 -42.35 -9.99 -3.86
C ARG A 320 -40.91 -10.39 -3.56
N ARG A 321 -40.40 -10.12 -2.35
CA ARG A 321 -39.00 -10.45 -2.01
C ARG A 321 -38.85 -11.95 -1.70
N PRO A 322 -37.73 -12.57 -2.10
CA PRO A 322 -37.47 -13.99 -1.82
C PRO A 322 -37.67 -14.36 -0.35
N TRP A 323 -37.06 -13.62 0.58
CA TRP A 323 -37.19 -13.89 2.02
C TRP A 323 -38.65 -13.94 2.52
N TYR A 324 -39.51 -13.06 1.98
CA TYR A 324 -40.91 -12.98 2.35
C TYR A 324 -41.67 -14.18 1.78
N LEU A 325 -41.49 -14.44 0.48
CA LEU A 325 -42.10 -15.55 -0.23
C LEU A 325 -41.71 -16.90 0.38
N ASP A 326 -40.44 -17.08 0.71
CA ASP A 326 -39.93 -18.30 1.31
C ASP A 326 -40.51 -18.49 2.72
N ALA A 327 -40.62 -17.42 3.52
CA ALA A 327 -41.24 -17.50 4.85
C ALA A 327 -42.74 -17.84 4.78
N ILE A 328 -43.49 -17.33 3.79
CA ILE A 328 -44.93 -17.65 3.66
C ILE A 328 -45.18 -19.00 2.98
N HIS A 329 -44.21 -19.58 2.27
CA HIS A 329 -44.33 -20.93 1.73
C HIS A 329 -43.92 -21.99 2.74
N ASN A 330 -42.96 -21.67 3.60
CA ASN A 330 -42.51 -22.56 4.67
C ASN A 330 -43.39 -22.41 5.92
N ASN A 331 -43.52 -23.48 6.70
CA ASN A 331 -44.19 -23.46 8.02
C ASN A 331 -43.19 -23.38 9.18
N GLU A 332 -41.92 -23.19 8.86
CA GLU A 332 -40.79 -23.17 9.78
C GLU A 332 -39.98 -21.88 9.55
N ILE A 333 -39.07 -21.59 10.47
CA ILE A 333 -38.10 -20.51 10.30
C ILE A 333 -37.25 -20.82 9.06
N HIS A 334 -37.02 -19.81 8.23
CA HIS A 334 -36.28 -19.94 6.99
C HIS A 334 -35.15 -18.92 6.91
N SER A 335 -33.95 -19.37 6.58
CA SER A 335 -32.83 -18.49 6.19
C SER A 335 -32.71 -18.41 4.68
N THR A 336 -32.50 -17.22 4.12
CA THR A 336 -32.11 -17.05 2.71
C THR A 336 -30.67 -17.53 2.47
N ASP A 337 -30.26 -17.56 1.20
CA ASP A 337 -28.85 -17.67 0.86
C ASP A 337 -28.09 -16.39 1.25
N ILE A 338 -26.77 -16.48 1.32
CA ILE A 338 -25.90 -15.34 1.60
C ILE A 338 -25.90 -14.39 0.40
N TYR A 339 -26.02 -13.10 0.68
CA TYR A 339 -25.99 -12.01 -0.29
C TYR A 339 -25.15 -10.85 0.23
N ARG A 340 -24.82 -9.89 -0.65
CA ARG A 340 -24.15 -8.65 -0.25
C ARG A 340 -25.19 -7.62 0.17
N SER A 341 -25.12 -7.17 1.42
CA SER A 341 -25.98 -6.11 1.95
C SER A 341 -25.76 -4.82 1.16
N THR A 342 -26.84 -4.19 0.72
CA THR A 342 -26.77 -2.89 0.02
C THR A 342 -26.46 -1.74 0.97
N ALA A 343 -26.70 -1.92 2.27
CA ALA A 343 -26.51 -0.88 3.29
C ALA A 343 -25.10 -0.89 3.91
N THR A 344 -24.50 -2.07 4.05
CA THR A 344 -23.18 -2.26 4.69
C THR A 344 -22.11 -2.74 3.73
N GLY A 345 -22.50 -3.37 2.62
CA GLY A 345 -21.56 -4.07 1.74
C GLY A 345 -21.07 -5.39 2.33
N ASP A 346 -21.48 -5.79 3.53
CA ASP A 346 -21.06 -7.05 4.16
C ASP A 346 -21.86 -8.24 3.61
N PHE A 347 -21.32 -9.44 3.83
CA PHE A 347 -22.04 -10.68 3.58
C PHE A 347 -23.12 -10.87 4.64
N CYS A 348 -24.37 -10.97 4.18
CA CYS A 348 -25.54 -11.10 5.04
C CYS A 348 -26.45 -12.21 4.55
N PHE A 349 -27.32 -12.70 5.42
CA PHE A 349 -28.48 -13.50 5.05
C PHE A 349 -29.66 -13.08 5.92
N THR A 350 -30.88 -13.35 5.47
CA THR A 350 -32.09 -12.98 6.20
C THR A 350 -32.71 -14.23 6.81
N VAL A 351 -32.92 -14.22 8.12
CA VAL A 351 -33.77 -15.20 8.81
C VAL A 351 -35.18 -14.64 8.86
N ALA A 352 -36.15 -15.39 8.36
CA ALA A 352 -37.53 -14.96 8.26
C ALA A 352 -38.50 -16.01 8.83
N TYR A 353 -39.62 -15.53 9.38
CA TYR A 353 -40.69 -16.38 9.90
C TYR A 353 -42.06 -15.73 9.67
N ALA A 354 -43.00 -16.53 9.16
CA ALA A 354 -44.38 -16.12 8.95
C ALA A 354 -45.27 -16.58 10.12
N PHE A 355 -45.86 -15.62 10.83
CA PHE A 355 -46.84 -15.88 11.86
C PHE A 355 -48.19 -16.20 11.25
N ARG A 356 -48.87 -17.22 11.76
CA ARG A 356 -50.15 -17.69 11.22
C ARG A 356 -51.21 -17.82 12.29
N ASP A 357 -52.46 -17.55 11.92
CA ASP A 357 -53.60 -17.86 12.77
C ASP A 357 -53.94 -19.38 12.76
N ALA A 358 -54.92 -19.78 13.57
CA ALA A 358 -55.39 -21.17 13.61
C ALA A 358 -55.96 -21.69 12.27
N ARG A 359 -56.28 -20.79 11.33
CA ARG A 359 -56.77 -21.11 9.97
C ARG A 359 -55.64 -21.07 8.93
N LYS A 360 -54.38 -20.94 9.36
CA LYS A 360 -53.16 -20.83 8.55
C LYS A 360 -53.03 -19.55 7.72
N ASN A 361 -53.86 -18.53 7.98
CA ASN A 361 -53.69 -17.22 7.34
C ASN A 361 -52.45 -16.52 7.91
N VAL A 362 -51.64 -15.91 7.05
CA VAL A 362 -50.48 -15.13 7.47
C VAL A 362 -50.95 -13.84 8.15
N ARG A 363 -50.56 -13.63 9.42
CA ARG A 363 -50.83 -12.42 10.20
C ARG A 363 -49.73 -11.37 9.99
N GLY A 364 -48.50 -11.82 9.82
CA GLY A 364 -47.33 -10.99 9.57
C GLY A 364 -46.09 -11.84 9.34
N VAL A 365 -45.03 -11.22 8.81
CA VAL A 365 -43.74 -11.88 8.58
C VAL A 365 -42.64 -11.02 9.16
N VAL A 366 -41.84 -11.60 10.05
CA VAL A 366 -40.63 -10.97 10.60
C VAL A 366 -39.43 -11.35 9.73
N GLY A 367 -38.57 -10.37 9.47
CA GLY A 367 -37.28 -10.56 8.83
C GLY A 367 -36.16 -10.02 9.72
N ALA A 368 -35.06 -10.77 9.76
CA ALA A 368 -33.88 -10.45 10.54
C ALA A 368 -32.63 -10.62 9.68
N ASP A 369 -31.98 -9.53 9.30
CA ASP A 369 -30.75 -9.57 8.52
C ASP A 369 -29.56 -9.79 9.46
N VAL A 370 -28.77 -10.79 9.14
CA VAL A 370 -27.66 -11.28 9.95
C VAL A 370 -26.36 -11.00 9.23
N ASN A 371 -25.41 -10.33 9.88
CA ASN A 371 -24.06 -10.17 9.37
C ASN A 371 -23.33 -11.50 9.51
N PHE A 372 -23.04 -12.14 8.38
CA PHE A 372 -22.44 -13.46 8.34
C PHE A 372 -21.04 -13.48 8.97
N LYS A 373 -20.25 -12.42 8.74
CA LYS A 373 -18.90 -12.29 9.32
C LYS A 373 -18.97 -12.24 10.84
N ARG A 374 -19.79 -11.34 11.40
CA ARG A 374 -19.95 -11.21 12.87
C ARG A 374 -20.53 -12.47 13.51
N LEU A 375 -21.36 -13.23 12.79
CA LEU A 375 -21.95 -14.48 13.28
C LEU A 375 -20.95 -15.65 13.33
N ILE A 376 -19.91 -15.59 12.51
CA ILE A 376 -18.85 -16.60 12.49
C ILE A 376 -17.74 -16.28 13.49
N GLU A 377 -17.47 -15.00 13.72
CA GLU A 377 -16.45 -14.52 14.67
C GLU A 377 -16.88 -14.63 16.14
N HIS A 378 -18.20 -14.74 16.41
CA HIS A 378 -18.81 -14.87 17.74
C HIS A 378 -19.61 -16.18 17.87
#